data_AF-A0A4Y9S2Y9-F1
#
_entry.id   AF-A0A4Y9S2Y9-F1
#
_cell.length_a   1.000
_cell.length_b   1.000
_cell.length_c   1.000
_cell.angle_alpha   90.00
_cell.angle_beta   90.00
_cell.angle_gamma   90.00
#
_symmetry.space_group_name_H-M   'P 1'
#
loop_
_entity.id
_entity.type
_entity.pdbx_description
1 polymer ?
#
loop_
_entity_poly.entity_id
_entity_poly.type
_entity_poly.pdbx_seq_one_letter_code
_entity_poly.pdbx_strand_id
1 'polypeptide(L)'
;MNTFLATGRPFLMVFAAQVLLLAVIAGYALSRIDRLERSVTDIAAVNQREFALASDMKDAVSERFRVMERLISQKPVAGALSNIVEIDIADQLSLNSEAELASSFTAAQAAPEELQTLQQARALHEQAAQATRRLLNQLSAGDLDGARRTQQTVVAPLLRQWRDALTRMEKIQLNQNAELVEATSHAVWRARWVLQVLSAFGLLVSAALAWHLTRDAPAPCAPPCRLNNSSCA
;
A
#
# COMPACT_ATOMS: atom_id res chain seq x y z
N MET A 1 42.62 41.86 -26.83
CA MET A 1 42.17 40.46 -26.62
C MET A 1 41.92 40.08 -25.16
N ASN A 2 42.30 40.88 -24.15
CA ASN A 2 42.08 40.51 -22.73
C ASN A 2 40.72 40.92 -22.14
N THR A 3 39.95 41.79 -22.80
CA THR A 3 38.67 42.28 -22.29
C THR A 3 37.49 41.33 -22.56
N PHE A 4 37.58 40.45 -23.56
CA PHE A 4 36.52 39.46 -23.85
C PHE A 4 36.46 38.33 -22.81
N LEU A 5 37.57 38.02 -22.14
CA LEU A 5 37.63 37.00 -21.09
C LEU A 5 37.11 37.50 -19.73
N ALA A 6 37.13 38.82 -19.49
CA ALA A 6 36.65 39.41 -18.24
C ALA A 6 35.11 39.41 -18.13
N THR A 7 34.40 39.56 -19.25
CA THR A 7 32.93 39.61 -19.30
C THR A 7 32.26 38.23 -19.31
N GLY A 8 32.95 37.16 -19.70
CA GLY A 8 32.37 35.80 -19.76
C GLY A 8 32.30 35.07 -18.41
N ARG A 9 33.20 35.40 -17.47
CA ARG A 9 33.26 34.78 -16.13
C ARG A 9 31.98 34.92 -15.29
N PRO A 10 31.29 36.09 -15.22
CA PRO A 10 30.05 36.22 -14.47
C PRO A 10 28.89 35.38 -15.06
N PHE A 11 28.80 35.27 -16.38
CA PHE A 11 27.79 34.41 -17.03
C PHE A 11 27.99 32.93 -16.69
N LEU A 12 29.23 32.45 -16.70
CA LEU A 12 29.55 31.07 -16.33
C LEU A 12 29.24 30.78 -14.85
N MET A 13 29.51 31.72 -13.94
CA MET A 13 29.16 31.55 -12.52
C MET A 13 27.65 31.50 -12.29
N VAL A 14 26.88 32.38 -12.93
CA VAL A 14 25.42 32.39 -12.84
C VAL A 14 24.83 31.10 -13.40
N PHE A 15 25.30 30.66 -14.56
CA PHE A 15 24.86 29.41 -15.17
C PHE A 15 25.22 28.20 -14.30
N ALA A 16 26.45 28.13 -13.78
CA ALA A 16 26.87 27.04 -12.89
C ALA A 16 26.06 27.01 -11.59
N ALA A 17 25.77 28.17 -10.99
CA ALA A 17 24.92 28.28 -9.80
C ALA A 17 23.49 27.81 -10.08
N GLN A 18 22.93 28.18 -11.25
CA GLN A 18 21.60 27.73 -11.68
C GLN A 18 21.55 26.22 -11.90
N VAL A 19 22.56 25.64 -12.56
CA VAL A 19 22.66 24.19 -12.77
C VAL A 19 22.79 23.45 -11.44
N LEU A 20 23.60 23.96 -10.50
CA LEU A 20 23.74 23.39 -9.17
C LEU A 20 22.42 23.43 -8.40
N LEU A 21 21.70 24.55 -8.43
CA LEU A 21 20.40 24.69 -7.80
C LEU A 21 19.39 23.69 -8.37
N LEU A 22 19.33 23.56 -9.70
CA LEU A 22 18.47 22.57 -10.37
C LEU A 22 18.85 21.14 -9.99
N ALA A 23 20.14 20.82 -9.90
CA ALA A 23 20.62 19.51 -9.48
C ALA A 23 20.21 19.18 -8.04
N VAL A 24 20.30 20.14 -7.11
CA VAL A 24 19.86 19.96 -5.71
C VAL A 24 18.34 19.75 -5.63
N ILE A 25 17.55 20.53 -6.37
CA ILE A 25 16.08 20.40 -6.42
C ILE A 25 15.69 19.04 -7.00
N ALA A 26 16.29 18.64 -8.12
CA ALA A 26 16.04 17.36 -8.76
C ALA A 26 16.42 16.19 -7.85
N GLY A 27 17.60 16.24 -7.21
CA GLY A 27 18.05 15.22 -6.26
C GLY A 27 17.12 15.09 -5.06
N TYR A 28 16.67 16.21 -4.49
CA TYR A 28 15.68 16.20 -3.41
C TYR A 28 14.36 15.58 -3.85
N ALA A 29 13.84 15.98 -5.01
CA ALA A 29 12.59 15.47 -5.58
C ALA A 29 12.64 13.96 -5.83
N LEU A 30 13.69 13.47 -6.49
CA LEU A 30 13.92 12.04 -6.74
C LEU A 30 14.01 11.25 -5.43
N SER A 31 14.79 11.73 -4.45
CA SER A 31 14.94 11.05 -3.16
C SER A 31 13.64 10.94 -2.35
N ARG A 32 12.68 11.84 -2.61
CA ARG A 32 11.36 11.84 -1.98
C ARG A 32 10.39 10.91 -2.70
N ILE A 33 10.41 10.91 -4.03
CA ILE A 33 9.60 10.00 -4.85
C ILE A 33 10.00 8.55 -4.56
N ASP A 34 11.29 8.22 -4.56
CA ASP A 34 11.80 6.87 -4.29
C ASP A 34 11.35 6.31 -2.94
N ARG A 35 11.23 7.17 -1.93
CA ARG A 35 10.78 6.78 -0.58
C ARG A 35 9.27 6.58 -0.53
N LEU A 36 8.53 7.41 -1.25
CA LEU A 36 7.08 7.29 -1.41
C LEU A 36 6.71 6.03 -2.16
N GLU A 37 7.37 5.76 -3.28
CA GLU A 37 7.12 4.59 -4.11
C GLU A 37 7.38 3.29 -3.35
N ARG A 38 8.55 3.17 -2.70
CA ARG A 38 8.86 1.98 -1.88
C ARG A 38 7.87 1.80 -0.73
N SER A 39 7.57 2.87 0.01
CA SER A 39 6.64 2.79 1.14
C SER A 39 5.21 2.41 0.71
N VAL A 40 4.74 2.93 -0.43
CA VAL A 40 3.39 2.64 -0.91
C VAL A 40 3.32 1.24 -1.48
N THR A 41 4.24 0.88 -2.37
CA THR A 41 4.20 -0.39 -3.08
C THR A 41 4.44 -1.55 -2.13
N ASP A 42 5.40 -1.44 -1.21
CA ASP A 42 5.72 -2.54 -0.29
C ASP A 42 4.61 -2.73 0.75
N ILE A 43 4.14 -1.64 1.40
CA ILE A 43 3.11 -1.73 2.44
C ILE A 43 1.75 -2.13 1.82
N ALA A 44 1.35 -1.52 0.70
CA ALA A 44 0.09 -1.88 0.05
C ALA A 44 0.11 -3.33 -0.47
N ALA A 45 1.24 -3.82 -0.98
CA ALA A 45 1.35 -5.21 -1.42
C ALA A 45 1.24 -6.20 -0.26
N VAL A 46 1.86 -5.90 0.89
CA VAL A 46 1.74 -6.72 2.10
C VAL A 46 0.29 -6.73 2.59
N ASN A 47 -0.32 -5.58 2.82
CA ASN A 47 -1.70 -5.48 3.30
C ASN A 47 -2.71 -6.12 2.32
N GLN A 48 -2.48 -5.99 1.01
CA GLN A 48 -3.33 -6.63 0.00
C GLN A 48 -3.21 -8.16 0.04
N ARG A 49 -2.01 -8.69 0.28
CA ARG A 49 -1.80 -10.14 0.48
C ARG A 49 -2.47 -10.61 1.76
N GLU A 50 -2.32 -9.87 2.85
CA GLU A 50 -2.95 -10.20 4.14
C GLU A 50 -4.48 -10.17 4.06
N PHE A 51 -5.04 -9.20 3.35
CA PHE A 51 -6.46 -9.16 3.02
C PHE A 51 -6.90 -10.40 2.23
N ALA A 52 -6.15 -10.79 1.20
CA ALA A 52 -6.47 -11.97 0.39
C ALA A 52 -6.46 -13.25 1.25
N LEU A 53 -5.45 -13.42 2.11
CA LEU A 53 -5.35 -14.56 3.03
C LEU A 53 -6.52 -14.60 4.02
N ALA A 54 -6.89 -13.45 4.61
CA ALA A 54 -8.04 -13.36 5.51
C ALA A 54 -9.36 -13.69 4.77
N SER A 55 -9.51 -13.26 3.51
CA SER A 55 -10.65 -13.59 2.66
C SER A 55 -10.72 -15.08 2.33
N ASP A 56 -9.59 -15.71 1.98
CA ASP A 56 -9.52 -17.15 1.70
C ASP A 56 -9.91 -17.97 2.93
N MET A 57 -9.43 -17.57 4.12
CA MET A 57 -9.86 -18.18 5.38
C MET A 57 -11.38 -18.02 5.58
N LYS A 58 -11.94 -16.83 5.36
CA LYS A 58 -13.38 -16.56 5.53
C LYS A 58 -14.22 -17.41 4.58
N ASP A 59 -13.76 -17.57 3.35
CA ASP A 59 -14.44 -18.37 2.33
C ASP A 59 -14.37 -19.86 2.65
N ALA A 60 -13.23 -20.36 3.16
CA ALA A 60 -13.10 -21.71 3.68
C ALA A 60 -14.09 -21.99 4.83
N VAL A 61 -14.21 -21.07 5.79
CA VAL A 61 -15.20 -21.17 6.89
C VAL A 61 -16.63 -21.18 6.37
N SER A 62 -16.92 -20.36 5.37
CA SER A 62 -18.24 -20.29 4.74
C SER A 62 -18.58 -21.58 4.00
N GLU A 63 -17.61 -22.18 3.32
CA GLU A 63 -17.81 -23.47 2.65
C GLU A 63 -18.02 -24.59 3.68
N ARG A 64 -17.21 -24.63 4.73
CA ARG A 64 -17.40 -25.57 5.85
C ARG A 64 -18.81 -25.48 6.43
N PHE A 65 -19.33 -24.27 6.62
CA PHE A 65 -20.71 -24.06 7.08
C PHE A 65 -21.73 -24.74 6.14
N ARG A 66 -21.60 -24.54 4.82
CA ARG A 66 -22.49 -25.17 3.82
C ARG A 66 -22.38 -26.69 3.83
N VAL A 67 -21.17 -27.24 3.87
CA VAL A 67 -20.96 -28.69 3.91
C VAL A 67 -21.60 -29.31 5.16
N MET A 68 -21.47 -28.64 6.32
CA MET A 68 -22.08 -29.10 7.57
C MET A 68 -23.62 -29.04 7.53
N GLU A 69 -24.21 -28.02 6.90
CA GLU A 69 -25.67 -27.99 6.67
C GLU A 69 -26.14 -29.12 5.74
N ARG A 70 -25.38 -29.43 4.68
CA ARG A 70 -25.67 -30.56 3.78
C ARG A 70 -25.61 -31.91 4.51
N LEU A 71 -24.58 -32.11 5.34
CA LEU A 71 -24.38 -33.35 6.10
C LEU A 71 -25.57 -33.75 6.98
N ILE A 72 -26.25 -32.77 7.56
CA ILE A 72 -27.37 -33.01 8.49
C ILE A 72 -28.72 -33.06 7.77
N SER A 73 -28.78 -32.51 6.57
CA SER A 73 -29.97 -32.51 5.74
C SER A 73 -30.09 -33.77 4.87
N GLN A 74 -28.96 -34.39 4.49
CA GLN A 74 -28.94 -35.60 3.67
C GLN A 74 -29.09 -36.86 4.54
N LYS A 75 -29.88 -37.85 4.07
CA LYS A 75 -29.96 -39.16 4.75
C LYS A 75 -28.57 -39.85 4.68
N PRO A 76 -28.11 -40.50 5.77
CA PRO A 76 -26.70 -40.84 6.01
C PRO A 76 -26.03 -41.84 5.05
N VAL A 77 -26.69 -42.33 3.99
CA VAL A 77 -26.25 -43.53 3.25
C VAL A 77 -25.51 -43.23 1.93
N ALA A 78 -25.58 -42.01 1.38
CA ALA A 78 -24.86 -41.66 0.16
C ALA A 78 -24.20 -40.28 0.29
N GLY A 79 -22.86 -40.23 0.39
CA GLY A 79 -22.08 -38.98 0.37
C GLY A 79 -21.52 -38.48 1.71
N ALA A 80 -21.73 -39.18 2.82
CA ALA A 80 -21.18 -38.75 4.12
C ALA A 80 -19.64 -38.68 4.11
N LEU A 81 -18.96 -39.63 3.45
CA LEU A 81 -17.50 -39.64 3.33
C LEU A 81 -16.96 -38.50 2.46
N SER A 82 -17.64 -38.14 1.36
CA SER A 82 -17.20 -37.03 0.50
C SER A 82 -17.31 -35.70 1.22
N ASN A 83 -18.37 -35.49 2.01
CA ASN A 83 -18.55 -34.28 2.79
C ASN A 83 -17.50 -34.15 3.92
N ILE A 84 -17.07 -35.25 4.52
CA ILE A 84 -15.99 -35.23 5.52
C ILE A 84 -14.67 -34.80 4.89
N VAL A 85 -14.35 -35.34 3.70
CA VAL A 85 -13.16 -34.93 2.94
C VAL A 85 -13.21 -33.45 2.57
N GLU A 86 -14.38 -32.92 2.19
CA GLU A 86 -14.55 -31.48 1.91
C GLU A 86 -14.29 -30.61 3.15
N ILE A 87 -14.70 -31.05 4.35
CA ILE A 87 -14.39 -30.35 5.60
C ILE A 87 -12.89 -30.34 5.86
N ASP A 88 -12.21 -31.47 5.69
CA ASP A 88 -10.76 -31.55 5.88
C ASP A 88 -10.00 -30.66 4.87
N ILE A 89 -10.44 -30.62 3.62
CA ILE A 89 -9.87 -29.72 2.60
C ILE A 89 -10.04 -28.26 3.00
N ALA A 90 -11.24 -27.86 3.45
CA ALA A 90 -11.49 -26.50 3.90
C ALA A 90 -10.64 -26.13 5.12
N ASP A 91 -10.43 -27.06 6.07
CA ASP A 91 -9.57 -26.84 7.23
C ASP A 91 -8.10 -26.69 6.84
N GLN A 92 -7.61 -27.53 5.92
CA GLN A 92 -6.23 -27.39 5.42
C GLN A 92 -6.02 -26.06 4.70
N LEU A 93 -6.98 -25.64 3.87
CA LEU A 93 -6.90 -24.34 3.21
C LEU A 93 -6.82 -23.20 4.24
N SER A 94 -7.71 -23.23 5.25
CA SER A 94 -7.73 -22.22 6.30
C SER A 94 -6.42 -22.20 7.13
N LEU A 95 -5.87 -23.36 7.47
CA LEU A 95 -4.59 -23.49 8.20
C LEU A 95 -3.40 -22.99 7.40
N ASN A 96 -3.35 -23.27 6.10
CA ASN A 96 -2.29 -22.80 5.23
C ASN A 96 -2.32 -21.27 5.13
N SER A 97 -3.50 -20.69 4.90
CA SER A 97 -3.66 -19.23 4.89
C SER A 97 -3.32 -18.59 6.24
N GLU A 98 -3.72 -19.22 7.36
CA GLU A 98 -3.38 -18.75 8.71
C GLU A 98 -1.87 -18.77 8.95
N ALA A 99 -1.16 -19.83 8.54
CA ALA A 99 0.28 -19.94 8.69
C ALA A 99 1.02 -18.90 7.86
N GLU A 100 0.57 -18.67 6.62
CA GLU A 100 1.12 -17.63 5.75
C GLU A 100 0.89 -16.23 6.33
N LEU A 101 -0.30 -15.97 6.86
CA LEU A 101 -0.67 -14.71 7.51
C LEU A 101 0.13 -14.48 8.80
N ALA A 102 0.32 -15.51 9.61
CA ALA A 102 1.18 -15.43 10.78
C ALA A 102 2.64 -15.12 10.39
N SER A 103 3.12 -15.63 9.25
CA SER A 103 4.47 -15.36 8.76
C SER A 103 4.64 -13.92 8.28
N SER A 104 3.64 -13.32 7.62
CA SER A 104 3.71 -11.93 7.16
C SER A 104 3.80 -10.96 8.34
N PHE A 105 3.07 -11.24 9.42
CA PHE A 105 3.10 -10.46 10.66
C PHE A 105 4.47 -10.43 11.35
N THR A 106 5.24 -11.52 11.26
CA THR A 106 6.61 -11.53 11.78
C THR A 106 7.58 -10.71 10.93
N ALA A 107 7.31 -10.59 9.63
CA ALA A 107 8.17 -9.87 8.69
C ALA A 107 7.89 -8.35 8.67
N ALA A 108 6.63 -7.95 8.85
CA ALA A 108 6.17 -6.57 8.63
C ALA A 108 5.96 -5.73 9.91
N GLN A 109 6.20 -6.29 11.11
CA GLN A 109 5.76 -5.72 12.40
C GLN A 109 4.24 -5.50 12.45
N ALA A 110 3.50 -6.58 12.68
CA ALA A 110 2.05 -6.50 12.82
C ALA A 110 1.58 -5.57 13.96
N ALA A 111 0.48 -4.89 13.70
CA ALA A 111 -0.25 -4.11 14.68
C ALA A 111 -0.83 -5.03 15.78
N PRO A 112 -0.95 -4.53 17.03
CA PRO A 112 -1.52 -5.32 18.13
C PRO A 112 -2.93 -5.87 17.85
N GLU A 113 -3.75 -5.11 17.12
CA GLU A 113 -5.12 -5.49 16.78
C GLU A 113 -5.18 -6.66 15.78
N GLU A 114 -4.24 -6.72 14.83
CA GLU A 114 -4.11 -7.83 13.87
C GLU A 114 -3.74 -9.12 14.58
N LEU A 115 -2.74 -9.06 15.46
CA LEU A 115 -2.29 -10.20 16.27
C LEU A 115 -3.41 -10.71 17.17
N GLN A 116 -4.14 -9.81 17.82
CA GLN A 116 -5.27 -10.17 18.67
C GLN A 116 -6.38 -10.85 17.86
N THR A 117 -6.71 -10.32 16.69
CA THR A 117 -7.77 -10.86 15.82
C THR A 117 -7.38 -12.23 15.26
N LEU A 118 -6.12 -12.40 14.85
CA LEU A 118 -5.60 -13.68 14.38
C LEU A 118 -5.61 -14.74 15.49
N GLN A 119 -5.19 -14.39 16.71
CA GLN A 119 -5.25 -15.28 17.87
C GLN A 119 -6.68 -15.69 18.20
N GLN A 120 -7.63 -14.74 18.13
CA GLN A 120 -9.04 -15.02 18.31
C GLN A 120 -9.57 -15.98 17.23
N ALA A 121 -9.21 -15.77 15.96
CA ALA A 121 -9.59 -16.64 14.85
C ALA A 121 -9.05 -18.07 15.04
N ARG A 122 -7.77 -18.22 15.43
CA ARG A 122 -7.16 -19.53 15.76
C ARG A 122 -7.91 -20.23 16.89
N ALA A 123 -8.21 -19.53 17.99
CA ALA A 123 -8.92 -20.13 19.11
C ALA A 123 -10.34 -20.59 18.72
N LEU A 124 -11.02 -19.83 17.85
CA LEU A 124 -12.34 -20.18 17.33
C LEU A 124 -12.27 -21.37 16.37
N HIS A 125 -11.23 -21.43 15.54
CA HIS A 125 -10.97 -22.59 14.69
C HIS A 125 -10.81 -23.87 15.53
N GLU A 126 -9.96 -23.87 16.55
CA GLU A 126 -9.76 -25.04 17.42
C GLU A 126 -11.06 -25.50 18.09
N GLN A 127 -11.85 -24.57 18.60
CA GLN A 127 -13.16 -24.86 19.20
C GLN A 127 -14.14 -25.44 18.18
N ALA A 128 -14.20 -24.85 16.98
CA ALA A 128 -15.05 -25.33 15.89
C ALA A 128 -14.63 -26.73 15.43
N ALA A 129 -13.32 -27.00 15.30
CA ALA A 129 -12.77 -28.31 14.97
C ALA A 129 -13.17 -29.38 15.99
N GLN A 130 -13.03 -29.10 17.28
CA GLN A 130 -13.46 -30.02 18.33
C GLN A 130 -14.96 -30.27 18.31
N ALA A 131 -15.77 -29.22 18.13
CA ALA A 131 -17.22 -29.34 18.05
C ALA A 131 -17.68 -30.13 16.80
N THR A 132 -17.02 -29.93 15.66
CA THR A 132 -17.27 -30.70 14.44
C THR A 132 -16.93 -32.17 14.63
N ARG A 133 -15.82 -32.52 15.30
CA ARG A 133 -15.52 -33.93 15.60
C ARG A 133 -16.60 -34.59 16.45
N ARG A 134 -17.11 -33.89 17.48
CA ARG A 134 -18.24 -34.39 18.29
C ARG A 134 -19.49 -34.63 17.44
N LEU A 135 -19.78 -33.70 16.54
CA LEU A 135 -20.90 -33.81 15.61
C LEU A 135 -20.75 -35.01 14.66
N LEU A 136 -19.57 -35.21 14.07
CA LEU A 136 -19.29 -36.35 13.20
C LEU A 136 -19.40 -37.68 13.96
N ASN A 137 -18.96 -37.73 15.22
CA ASN A 137 -19.12 -38.91 16.06
C ASN A 137 -20.61 -39.24 16.30
N GLN A 138 -21.45 -38.23 16.59
CA GLN A 138 -22.90 -38.42 16.74
C GLN A 138 -23.54 -38.94 15.44
N LEU A 139 -23.18 -38.37 14.29
CA LEU A 139 -23.64 -38.85 12.99
C LEU A 139 -23.22 -40.32 12.74
N SER A 140 -21.98 -40.68 13.06
CA SER A 140 -21.47 -42.05 12.90
C SER A 140 -22.17 -43.06 13.82
N ALA A 141 -22.63 -42.62 14.99
CA ALA A 141 -23.40 -43.42 15.95
C ALA A 141 -24.89 -43.51 15.60
N GLY A 142 -25.35 -42.83 14.54
CA GLY A 142 -26.75 -42.76 14.15
C GLY A 142 -27.61 -41.80 14.99
N ASP A 143 -27.00 -41.02 15.88
CA ASP A 143 -27.67 -40.02 16.72
C ASP A 143 -27.92 -38.73 15.92
N LEU A 144 -28.90 -38.77 15.01
CA LEU A 144 -29.23 -37.65 14.12
C LEU A 144 -29.82 -36.45 14.88
N ASP A 145 -30.63 -36.69 15.91
CA ASP A 145 -31.23 -35.63 16.72
C ASP A 145 -30.17 -34.91 17.56
N GLY A 146 -29.25 -35.68 18.18
CA GLY A 146 -28.10 -35.14 18.89
C GLY A 146 -27.15 -34.38 17.97
N ALA A 147 -26.83 -34.92 16.79
CA ALA A 147 -26.01 -34.25 15.78
C ALA A 147 -26.62 -32.92 15.32
N ARG A 148 -27.93 -32.90 15.01
CA ARG A 148 -28.65 -31.67 14.62
C ARG A 148 -28.63 -30.64 15.75
N ARG A 149 -28.84 -31.07 17.00
CA ARG A 149 -28.78 -30.17 18.16
C ARG A 149 -27.37 -29.58 18.30
N THR A 150 -26.32 -30.41 18.27
CA THR A 150 -24.91 -29.96 18.32
C THR A 150 -24.57 -28.99 17.19
N GLN A 151 -25.06 -29.23 15.98
CA GLN A 151 -24.87 -28.31 14.86
C GLN A 151 -25.41 -26.92 15.16
N GLN A 152 -26.68 -26.86 15.58
CA GLN A 152 -27.40 -25.60 15.71
C GLN A 152 -26.95 -24.80 16.93
N THR A 153 -26.62 -25.47 18.03
CA THR A 153 -26.34 -24.82 19.32
C THR A 153 -24.85 -24.62 19.60
N VAL A 154 -23.96 -25.39 18.96
CA VAL A 154 -22.51 -25.33 19.21
C VAL A 154 -21.75 -24.96 17.95
N VAL A 155 -21.85 -25.77 16.90
CA VAL A 155 -21.01 -25.61 15.70
C VAL A 155 -21.35 -24.34 14.93
N ALA A 156 -22.62 -24.14 14.55
CA ALA A 156 -23.04 -23.00 13.75
C ALA A 156 -22.77 -21.63 14.42
N PRO A 157 -22.94 -21.47 15.74
CA PRO A 157 -22.48 -20.28 16.45
C PRO A 157 -20.97 -20.08 16.39
N LEU A 158 -20.16 -21.13 16.58
CA LEU A 158 -18.70 -21.04 16.51
C LEU A 158 -18.21 -20.65 15.11
N LEU A 159 -18.76 -21.26 14.06
CA LEU A 159 -18.42 -20.90 12.68
C LEU A 159 -18.80 -19.45 12.35
N ARG A 160 -19.94 -18.96 12.86
CA ARG A 160 -20.34 -17.55 12.72
C ARG A 160 -19.36 -16.61 13.43
N GLN A 161 -19.01 -16.90 14.68
CA GLN A 161 -18.03 -16.11 15.44
C GLN A 161 -16.66 -16.09 14.75
N TRP A 162 -16.23 -17.24 14.22
CA TRP A 162 -14.98 -17.37 13.48
C TRP A 162 -15.00 -16.51 12.22
N ARG A 163 -16.04 -16.64 11.40
CA ARG A 163 -16.24 -15.79 10.21
C ARG A 163 -16.24 -14.31 10.56
N ASP A 164 -16.92 -13.91 11.62
CA ASP A 164 -16.99 -12.51 12.04
C ASP A 164 -15.63 -11.98 12.52
N ALA A 165 -14.79 -12.83 13.14
CA ALA A 165 -13.40 -12.48 13.46
C ALA A 165 -12.57 -12.26 12.19
N LEU A 166 -12.70 -13.11 11.18
CA LEU A 166 -12.03 -12.96 9.89
C LEU A 166 -12.51 -11.71 9.14
N THR A 167 -13.80 -11.38 9.20
CA THR A 167 -14.33 -10.12 8.66
C THR A 167 -13.78 -8.89 9.39
N ARG A 168 -13.53 -8.96 10.70
CA ARG A 168 -12.82 -7.88 11.41
C ARG A 168 -11.39 -7.75 10.90
N MET A 169 -10.72 -8.88 10.66
CA MET A 169 -9.37 -8.90 10.10
C MET A 169 -9.30 -8.23 8.72
N GLU A 170 -10.20 -8.58 7.80
CA GLU A 170 -10.32 -7.92 6.49
C GLU A 170 -10.53 -6.41 6.62
N LYS A 171 -11.35 -5.96 7.57
CA LYS A 171 -11.60 -4.53 7.80
C LYS A 171 -10.36 -3.80 8.33
N ILE A 172 -9.58 -4.43 9.20
CA ILE A 172 -8.31 -3.85 9.66
C ILE A 172 -7.38 -3.60 8.47
N GLN A 173 -7.23 -4.60 7.60
CA GLN A 173 -6.40 -4.50 6.39
C GLN A 173 -6.88 -3.41 5.42
N LEU A 174 -8.20 -3.31 5.21
CA LEU A 174 -8.79 -2.26 4.39
C LEU A 174 -8.57 -0.87 4.97
N ASN A 175 -8.70 -0.72 6.30
CA ASN A 175 -8.48 0.56 6.97
C ASN A 175 -7.02 0.98 6.91
N GLN A 176 -6.07 0.07 7.17
CA GLN A 176 -4.63 0.35 7.05
C GLN A 176 -4.26 0.74 5.61
N ASN A 177 -4.86 0.09 4.61
CA ASN A 177 -4.70 0.50 3.21
C ASN A 177 -5.25 1.90 2.93
N ALA A 178 -6.42 2.23 3.47
CA ALA A 178 -6.99 3.58 3.34
C ALA A 178 -6.11 4.64 4.01
N GLU A 179 -5.61 4.37 5.22
CA GLU A 179 -4.67 5.24 5.94
C GLU A 179 -3.36 5.44 5.18
N LEU A 180 -2.82 4.37 4.57
CA LEU A 180 -1.63 4.46 3.73
C LEU A 180 -1.87 5.35 2.51
N VAL A 181 -3.01 5.20 1.83
CA VAL A 181 -3.40 6.04 0.69
C VAL A 181 -3.53 7.51 1.12
N GLU A 182 -4.17 7.77 2.26
CA GLU A 182 -4.34 9.13 2.80
C GLU A 182 -2.99 9.76 3.17
N ALA A 183 -2.14 9.05 3.92
CA ALA A 183 -0.79 9.50 4.28
C ALA A 183 0.07 9.81 3.05
N THR A 184 -0.04 8.97 2.02
CA THR A 184 0.62 9.15 0.72
C THR A 184 0.11 10.39 0.00
N SER A 185 -1.21 10.62 -0.01
CA SER A 185 -1.82 11.80 -0.64
C SER A 185 -1.31 13.10 0.01
N HIS A 186 -1.19 13.15 1.34
CA HIS A 186 -0.64 14.28 2.06
C HIS A 186 0.85 14.50 1.76
N ALA A 187 1.62 13.42 1.65
CA ALA A 187 3.03 13.50 1.30
C ALA A 187 3.23 14.02 -0.14
N VAL A 188 2.42 13.57 -1.10
CA VAL A 188 2.41 14.08 -2.48
C VAL A 188 2.02 15.55 -2.52
N TRP A 189 0.99 15.97 -1.78
CA TRP A 189 0.58 17.38 -1.70
C TRP A 189 1.70 18.28 -1.16
N ARG A 190 2.39 17.86 -0.08
CA ARG A 190 3.56 18.59 0.44
C ARG A 190 4.70 18.64 -0.55
N ALA A 191 4.99 17.53 -1.24
CA ALA A 191 6.04 17.49 -2.27
C ALA A 191 5.74 18.47 -3.41
N ARG A 192 4.49 18.52 -3.88
CA ARG A 192 4.04 19.49 -4.89
C ARG A 192 4.21 20.94 -4.41
N TRP A 193 3.82 21.24 -3.18
CA TRP A 193 4.01 22.57 -2.60
C TRP A 193 5.47 22.99 -2.53
N VAL A 194 6.35 22.12 -2.05
CA VAL A 194 7.79 22.38 -1.98
C VAL A 194 8.37 22.60 -3.38
N LEU A 195 7.98 21.78 -4.36
CA LEU A 195 8.39 21.97 -5.76
C LEU A 195 7.91 23.31 -6.33
N GLN A 196 6.68 23.72 -6.05
CA GLN A 196 6.16 25.02 -6.48
C GLN A 196 6.94 26.18 -5.87
N VAL A 197 7.21 26.15 -4.56
CA VAL A 197 7.99 27.18 -3.86
C VAL A 197 9.41 27.25 -4.41
N LEU A 198 10.08 26.10 -4.59
CA LEU A 198 11.42 26.03 -5.16
C LEU A 198 11.46 26.54 -6.60
N SER A 199 10.44 26.22 -7.40
CA SER A 199 10.33 26.70 -8.79
C SER A 199 10.11 28.20 -8.85
N ALA A 200 9.21 28.73 -8.02
CA ALA A 200 8.96 30.18 -7.92
C ALA A 200 10.21 30.93 -7.46
N PHE A 201 10.93 30.40 -6.46
CA PHE A 201 12.19 30.95 -6.00
C PHE A 201 13.26 30.94 -7.11
N GLY A 202 13.40 29.82 -7.83
CA GLY A 202 14.32 29.72 -8.97
C GLY A 202 14.01 30.72 -10.08
N LEU A 203 12.74 30.97 -10.38
CA LEU A 203 12.31 32.00 -11.34
C LEU A 203 12.65 33.41 -10.85
N LEU A 204 12.41 33.72 -9.57
CA LEU A 204 12.73 35.03 -8.98
C LEU A 204 14.25 35.29 -8.99
N VAL A 205 15.06 34.30 -8.64
CA VAL A 205 16.53 34.39 -8.71
C VAL A 205 16.98 34.61 -10.16
N SER A 206 16.41 33.87 -11.12
CA SER A 206 16.71 34.02 -12.55
C SER A 206 16.35 35.41 -13.06
N ALA A 207 15.18 35.94 -12.68
CA ALA A 207 14.73 37.28 -13.06
C ALA A 207 15.60 38.39 -12.44
N ALA A 208 15.97 38.25 -11.16
CA ALA A 208 16.85 39.20 -10.48
C ALA A 208 18.24 39.25 -11.11
N LEU A 209 18.81 38.09 -11.47
CA LEU A 209 20.09 38.01 -12.16
C LEU A 209 20.01 38.60 -13.57
N ALA A 210 18.94 38.31 -14.34
CA ALA A 210 18.73 38.89 -15.65
C ALA A 210 18.62 40.42 -15.58
N TRP A 211 17.89 40.95 -14.59
CA TRP A 211 17.75 42.39 -14.36
C TRP A 211 19.09 43.06 -14.02
N HIS A 212 19.92 42.42 -13.20
CA HIS A 212 21.23 42.96 -12.85
C HIS A 212 22.16 43.00 -14.07
N LEU A 213 22.15 41.94 -14.90
CA LEU A 213 22.94 41.87 -16.12
C LEU A 213 22.50 42.89 -17.18
N THR A 214 21.21 43.15 -17.33
CA THR A 214 20.72 44.14 -18.31
C THR A 214 20.97 45.58 -17.87
N ARG A 215 21.01 45.86 -16.57
CA ARG A 215 21.31 47.20 -16.04
C ARG A 215 22.78 47.62 -16.26
N ASP A 216 23.71 46.67 -16.20
CA ASP A 216 25.15 46.91 -16.32
C ASP A 216 25.67 46.77 -17.77
N ALA A 217 24.79 46.46 -18.73
CA ALA A 217 25.16 46.37 -20.13
C ALA A 217 25.47 47.78 -20.71
N PRO A 218 26.68 48.03 -21.22
CA PRO A 218 27.00 49.32 -21.84
C PRO A 218 26.09 49.57 -23.05
N ALA A 219 25.57 50.79 -23.17
CA ALA A 219 24.69 51.19 -24.26
C ALA A 219 25.29 50.79 -25.62
N PRO A 220 24.46 50.32 -26.59
CA PRO A 220 24.96 49.96 -27.91
C PRO A 220 25.71 51.17 -28.48
N CYS A 221 27.00 50.99 -28.76
CA CYS A 221 27.82 51.99 -29.42
C CYS A 221 27.08 52.43 -30.69
N ALA A 222 26.56 53.65 -30.70
CA ALA A 222 25.97 54.25 -31.88
C ALA A 222 27.00 54.16 -33.02
N PRO A 223 26.63 53.69 -34.23
CA PRO A 223 27.55 53.74 -35.35
C PRO A 223 27.95 55.20 -35.57
N PRO A 224 29.22 55.53 -35.82
CA PRO A 224 29.59 56.90 -36.15
C PRO A 224 28.94 57.25 -37.49
N CYS A 225 27.83 57.98 -37.46
CA CYS A 225 27.36 58.80 -38.57
C CYS A 225 28.44 59.86 -38.83
N ARG A 226 29.41 59.58 -39.70
CA ARG A 226 30.17 60.63 -40.39
C ARG A 226 29.50 60.91 -41.73
N LEU A 227 28.59 61.88 -41.68
CA LEU A 227 28.29 62.76 -42.81
C LEU A 227 29.46 63.73 -43.03
N ASN A 228 29.60 64.15 -44.29
CA ASN A 228 30.33 65.31 -44.83
C ASN A 228 31.86 65.16 -45.02
N ASN A 229 32.42 65.11 -46.24
CA ASN A 229 32.46 66.05 -47.38
C ASN A 229 33.62 67.08 -47.25
N SER A 230 34.34 67.25 -48.38
CA SER A 230 35.25 68.35 -48.78
C SER A 230 36.63 68.54 -48.10
N SER A 231 37.68 68.34 -48.93
CA SER A 231 38.87 69.20 -49.14
C SER A 231 40.25 68.84 -48.53
N CYS A 232 41.27 68.97 -49.41
CA CYS A 232 42.74 69.00 -49.24
C CYS A 232 43.43 67.63 -49.14
N ALA A 233 44.34 67.21 -50.04
CA ALA A 233 45.13 67.89 -51.07
C ALA A 233 45.39 66.96 -52.28
#